data_AF-V4P961-F1
#
_entry.id   AF-V4P961-F1
#
_cell.length_a   1.000
_cell.length_b   1.000
_cell.length_c   1.000
_cell.angle_alpha   90.00
_cell.angle_beta   90.00
_cell.angle_gamma   90.00
#
_symmetry.space_group_name_H-M   'P 1'
#
loop_
_entity.id
_entity.type
_entity.pdbx_description
1 polymer ?
#
loop_
_entity_poly.entity_id
_entity_poly.type
_entity_poly.pdbx_seq_one_letter_code
_entity_poly.pdbx_strand_id
1 'polypeptide(L)'
;MFIRIAATIGALFFSMPAMATPPSGIWAAISEGTLIYQFDIEKASNGIWTATWDRPANMSTDGESFSHVAGPIEHRVANKVVAAGETLELTFDDPRPGSSPDVFRLKSIDDSHVAAENLTLAAFGIKVDPLLLVREAPNAAMGSWDQNQAYPTPLYRATNVEMTAIFDADQTSRQTWPPKDFAMQREADRQRRVRTGELLDQGLLHSADDLYHAAFVYQHGDNEADYLKAHVLATAAVARGKAAAKWIAAATLDRYLLAIGRPQVFGTQYMTPKDKATTQEPYDRTAISDALRAAMGVPSLNLQTQTLIQMRDAAPAKKPE
;
A
#
# COMPACT_ATOMS: atom_id res chain seq x y z
N MET A 1 -22.83 53.94 -37.29
CA MET A 1 -22.04 52.70 -37.42
C MET A 1 -22.21 51.94 -36.10
N PHE A 2 -23.19 51.04 -36.03
CA PHE A 2 -23.56 50.31 -34.81
C PHE A 2 -22.89 48.92 -34.85
N ILE A 3 -22.00 48.64 -33.90
CA ILE A 3 -21.41 47.30 -33.73
C ILE A 3 -22.25 46.58 -32.67
N ARG A 4 -22.99 45.55 -33.10
CA ARG A 4 -23.66 44.59 -32.23
C ARG A 4 -22.63 43.55 -31.79
N ILE A 5 -22.30 43.50 -30.51
CA ILE A 5 -21.54 42.41 -29.91
C ILE A 5 -22.56 41.35 -29.46
N ALA A 6 -22.60 40.23 -30.18
CA ALA A 6 -23.36 39.06 -29.79
C ALA A 6 -22.58 38.31 -28.70
N ALA A 7 -23.14 38.23 -27.49
CA ALA A 7 -22.62 37.40 -26.41
C ALA A 7 -23.08 35.95 -26.63
N THR A 8 -22.16 35.09 -27.08
CA THR A 8 -22.39 33.65 -27.15
C THR A 8 -22.22 33.07 -25.75
N ILE A 9 -23.34 32.76 -25.08
CA ILE A 9 -23.34 32.00 -23.83
C ILE A 9 -23.01 30.55 -24.20
N GLY A 10 -21.75 30.15 -24.01
CA GLY A 10 -21.33 28.75 -24.08
C GLY A 10 -21.90 28.00 -22.88
N ALA A 11 -22.86 27.12 -23.10
CA ALA A 11 -23.32 26.18 -22.09
C ALA A 11 -22.18 25.19 -21.79
N LEU A 12 -21.52 25.39 -20.64
CA LEU A 12 -20.64 24.39 -20.04
C LEU A 12 -21.50 23.20 -19.60
N PHE A 13 -21.52 22.15 -20.42
CA PHE A 13 -22.01 20.85 -19.99
C PHE A 13 -21.01 20.27 -18.99
N PHE A 14 -21.26 20.48 -17.70
CA PHE A 14 -20.68 19.64 -16.68
C PHE A 14 -21.27 18.24 -16.88
N SER A 15 -20.46 17.30 -17.39
CA SER A 15 -20.79 15.88 -17.26
C SER A 15 -20.89 15.60 -15.77
N MET A 16 -22.11 15.37 -15.28
CA MET A 16 -22.28 14.77 -13.96
C MET A 16 -21.56 13.42 -13.99
N PRO A 17 -20.72 13.09 -12.99
CA PRO A 17 -20.18 11.74 -12.90
C PRO A 17 -21.38 10.78 -12.90
N ALA A 18 -21.36 9.80 -13.80
CA ALA A 18 -22.35 8.73 -13.77
C ALA A 18 -22.36 8.18 -12.34
N MET A 19 -23.53 8.12 -11.70
CA MET A 19 -23.63 7.51 -10.38
C MET A 19 -23.05 6.11 -10.49
N ALA A 20 -21.97 5.82 -9.75
CA ALA A 20 -21.34 4.51 -9.88
C ALA A 20 -22.36 3.46 -9.46
N THR A 21 -22.55 2.47 -10.34
CA THR A 21 -23.53 1.43 -10.11
C THR A 21 -22.98 0.39 -9.14
N PRO A 22 -23.84 -0.25 -8.33
CA PRO A 22 -23.41 -1.40 -7.55
C PRO A 22 -22.79 -2.48 -8.46
N PRO A 23 -21.82 -3.26 -7.96
CA PRO A 23 -21.06 -4.16 -8.80
C PRO A 23 -21.92 -5.30 -9.36
N SER A 24 -21.79 -5.58 -10.66
CA SER A 24 -22.43 -6.73 -11.33
C SER A 24 -21.42 -7.53 -12.15
N GLY A 25 -21.74 -8.79 -12.39
CA GLY A 25 -20.89 -9.78 -13.03
C GLY A 25 -20.19 -10.68 -12.01
N ILE A 26 -19.13 -11.35 -12.47
CA ILE A 26 -18.39 -12.34 -11.71
C ILE A 26 -17.14 -11.70 -11.10
N TRP A 27 -16.98 -11.86 -9.80
CA TRP A 27 -15.93 -11.25 -8.99
C TRP A 27 -15.22 -12.30 -8.16
N ALA A 28 -13.91 -12.42 -8.31
CA ALA A 28 -13.13 -13.47 -7.70
C ALA A 28 -12.08 -12.94 -6.71
N ALA A 29 -11.92 -13.62 -5.58
CA ALA A 29 -10.75 -13.47 -4.71
C ALA A 29 -9.67 -14.46 -5.19
N ILE A 30 -8.61 -13.95 -5.80
CA ILE A 30 -7.52 -14.75 -6.37
C ILE A 30 -6.25 -14.52 -5.57
N SER A 31 -5.70 -15.61 -5.00
CA SER A 31 -4.43 -15.62 -4.28
C SER A 31 -3.37 -16.29 -5.13
N GLU A 32 -2.35 -15.55 -5.58
CA GLU A 32 -1.21 -16.10 -6.35
C GLU A 32 -1.66 -16.95 -7.56
N GLY A 33 -2.71 -16.49 -8.26
CA GLY A 33 -3.29 -17.21 -9.41
C GLY A 33 -4.26 -18.34 -9.05
N THR A 34 -4.46 -18.61 -7.75
CA THR A 34 -5.43 -19.60 -7.25
C THR A 34 -6.74 -18.92 -6.86
N LEU A 35 -7.84 -19.34 -7.47
CA LEU A 35 -9.16 -18.81 -7.16
C LEU A 35 -9.69 -19.42 -5.85
N ILE A 36 -9.99 -18.57 -4.86
CA ILE A 36 -10.46 -18.97 -3.53
C ILE A 36 -11.96 -18.71 -3.38
N TYR A 37 -12.42 -17.50 -3.68
CA TYR A 37 -13.85 -17.16 -3.68
C TYR A 37 -14.29 -16.67 -5.05
N GLN A 38 -15.57 -16.88 -5.37
CA GLN A 38 -16.23 -16.28 -6.51
C GLN A 38 -17.62 -15.81 -6.11
N PHE A 39 -17.95 -14.57 -6.42
CA PHE A 39 -19.30 -14.02 -6.32
C PHE A 39 -19.83 -13.80 -7.73
N ASP A 40 -20.99 -14.37 -8.05
CA ASP A 40 -21.72 -14.05 -9.27
C ASP A 40 -22.91 -13.16 -8.92
N ILE A 41 -22.99 -11.98 -9.52
CA ILE A 41 -23.94 -10.94 -9.14
C ILE A 41 -24.67 -10.43 -10.38
N GLU A 42 -25.98 -10.61 -10.40
CA GLU A 42 -26.82 -10.20 -11.51
C GLU A 42 -27.91 -9.23 -11.05
N LYS A 43 -28.22 -8.27 -11.92
CA LYS A 43 -29.43 -7.46 -11.80
C LYS A 43 -30.40 -7.89 -12.89
N ALA A 44 -31.47 -8.56 -12.49
CA ALA A 44 -32.52 -8.97 -13.40
C ALA A 44 -33.21 -7.74 -14.03
N SER A 45 -33.90 -7.95 -15.15
CA SER A 45 -34.59 -6.89 -15.91
C SER A 45 -35.70 -6.19 -15.12
N ASN A 46 -36.26 -6.87 -14.12
CA ASN A 46 -37.23 -6.31 -13.17
C ASN A 46 -36.58 -5.46 -12.06
N GLY A 47 -35.26 -5.29 -12.10
CA GLY A 47 -34.47 -4.51 -11.15
C GLY A 47 -34.07 -5.26 -9.86
N ILE A 48 -34.48 -6.52 -9.72
CA ILE A 48 -34.12 -7.37 -8.57
C ILE A 48 -32.68 -7.84 -8.71
N TRP A 49 -31.92 -7.76 -7.63
CA TRP A 49 -30.56 -8.27 -7.57
C TRP A 49 -30.55 -9.70 -7.03
N THR A 50 -29.70 -10.53 -7.62
CA THR A 50 -29.40 -11.89 -7.18
C THR A 50 -27.90 -12.06 -7.07
N ALA A 51 -27.46 -12.89 -6.13
CA ALA A 51 -26.05 -13.20 -5.98
C ALA A 51 -25.84 -14.66 -5.56
N THR A 52 -24.75 -15.24 -6.02
CA THR A 52 -24.22 -16.52 -5.54
C THR A 52 -22.80 -16.33 -5.01
N TRP A 53 -22.36 -17.24 -4.16
CA TRP A 53 -21.01 -17.29 -3.61
C TRP A 53 -20.49 -18.72 -3.64
N ASP A 54 -19.49 -18.96 -4.46
CA ASP A 54 -18.72 -20.19 -4.48
C ASP A 54 -17.49 -20.05 -3.57
N ARG A 55 -17.27 -21.09 -2.76
CA ARG A 55 -16.17 -21.14 -1.79
C ARG A 55 -15.75 -22.57 -1.48
N PRO A 56 -14.55 -22.78 -0.90
CA PRO A 56 -14.20 -24.02 -0.23
C PRO A 56 -15.16 -24.35 0.92
N ALA A 57 -15.51 -25.63 1.06
CA ALA A 57 -16.22 -26.14 2.22
C ALA A 57 -15.42 -25.96 3.51
N ASN A 58 -14.10 -26.20 3.43
CA ASN A 58 -13.19 -26.09 4.57
C ASN A 58 -12.14 -25.03 4.30
N MET A 59 -11.95 -24.14 5.28
CA MET A 59 -10.84 -23.20 5.34
C MET A 59 -10.71 -22.62 6.74
N SER A 60 -9.55 -22.03 7.02
CA SER A 60 -9.32 -21.14 8.16
C SER A 60 -8.69 -19.86 7.65
N THR A 61 -8.89 -18.75 8.37
CA THR A 61 -8.21 -17.48 8.06
C THR A 61 -7.75 -16.80 9.33
N ASP A 62 -6.56 -16.20 9.27
CA ASP A 62 -6.03 -15.28 10.27
C ASP A 62 -6.18 -13.80 9.83
N GLY A 63 -6.88 -13.56 8.72
CA GLY A 63 -7.07 -12.25 8.10
C GLY A 63 -6.03 -11.89 7.03
N GLU A 64 -4.84 -12.49 7.07
CA GLU A 64 -3.76 -12.25 6.08
C GLU A 64 -3.55 -13.46 5.16
N SER A 65 -4.00 -14.64 5.57
CA SER A 65 -3.94 -15.86 4.78
C SER A 65 -5.19 -16.73 4.95
N PHE A 66 -5.42 -17.58 3.95
CA PHE A 66 -6.30 -18.73 4.02
C PHE A 66 -5.46 -20.01 4.17
N SER A 67 -5.84 -20.88 5.10
CA SER A 67 -5.19 -22.17 5.32
C SER A 67 -6.22 -23.29 5.39
N HIS A 68 -5.77 -24.54 5.29
CA HIS A 68 -6.66 -25.72 5.30
C HIS A 68 -7.77 -25.61 4.23
N VAL A 69 -7.44 -24.99 3.10
CA VAL A 69 -8.38 -24.74 2.00
C VAL A 69 -8.64 -26.07 1.31
N ALA A 70 -9.86 -26.59 1.43
CA ALA A 70 -10.21 -27.89 0.89
C ALA A 70 -11.69 -27.97 0.45
N GLY A 71 -11.91 -28.84 -0.53
CA GLY A 71 -13.22 -29.08 -1.13
C GLY A 71 -14.19 -29.88 -0.24
N PRO A 72 -15.40 -30.18 -0.77
CA PRO A 72 -15.89 -29.76 -2.09
C PRO A 72 -16.13 -28.24 -2.19
N ILE A 73 -16.42 -27.75 -3.39
CA ILE A 73 -16.89 -26.37 -3.57
C ILE A 73 -18.33 -26.30 -3.02
N GLU A 74 -18.58 -25.34 -2.14
CA GLU A 74 -19.92 -24.98 -1.69
C GLU A 74 -20.45 -23.84 -2.53
N HIS A 75 -21.59 -24.08 -3.16
CA HIS A 75 -22.36 -23.07 -3.89
C HIS A 75 -23.46 -22.50 -2.99
N ARG A 76 -23.35 -21.23 -2.63
CA ARG A 76 -24.31 -20.55 -1.74
C ARG A 76 -25.10 -19.50 -2.51
N VAL A 77 -26.41 -19.47 -2.30
CA VAL A 77 -27.30 -18.46 -2.90
C VAL A 77 -27.62 -17.41 -1.85
N ALA A 78 -27.51 -16.13 -2.20
CA ALA A 78 -27.86 -15.05 -1.29
C ALA A 78 -29.38 -15.08 -1.02
N ASN A 79 -29.77 -15.06 0.25
CA ASN A 79 -31.19 -14.96 0.62
C ASN A 79 -31.69 -13.50 0.56
N LYS A 80 -30.77 -12.54 0.59
CA LYS A 80 -31.04 -11.11 0.57
C LYS A 80 -29.88 -10.38 -0.10
N VAL A 81 -30.23 -9.50 -1.03
CA VAL A 81 -29.31 -8.61 -1.74
C VAL A 81 -29.87 -7.19 -1.68
N VAL A 82 -29.13 -6.27 -1.09
CA VAL A 82 -29.55 -4.86 -0.93
C VAL A 82 -28.56 -3.95 -1.62
N ALA A 83 -29.04 -3.16 -2.58
CA ALA A 83 -28.26 -2.12 -3.24
C ALA A 83 -28.46 -0.76 -2.55
N ALA A 84 -27.36 -0.07 -2.25
CA ALA A 84 -27.37 1.28 -1.72
C ALA A 84 -26.22 2.10 -2.32
N GLY A 85 -26.55 3.03 -3.23
CA GLY A 85 -25.55 3.80 -3.97
C GLY A 85 -24.63 2.88 -4.77
N GLU A 86 -23.33 2.92 -4.45
CA GLU A 86 -22.27 2.13 -5.10
C GLU A 86 -22.01 0.77 -4.43
N THR A 87 -22.84 0.40 -3.45
CA THR A 87 -22.61 -0.79 -2.62
C THR A 87 -23.71 -1.84 -2.78
N LEU A 88 -23.32 -3.11 -2.61
CA LEU A 88 -24.22 -4.24 -2.43
C LEU A 88 -23.94 -4.90 -1.09
N GLU A 89 -24.98 -5.11 -0.29
CA GLU A 89 -24.94 -5.99 0.87
C GLU A 89 -25.54 -7.33 0.49
N LEU A 90 -24.74 -8.39 0.60
CA LEU A 90 -25.09 -9.77 0.29
C LEU A 90 -25.22 -10.54 1.60
N THR A 91 -26.34 -11.23 1.81
CA THR A 91 -26.55 -12.11 2.96
C THR A 91 -26.70 -13.55 2.50
N PHE A 92 -25.94 -14.45 3.12
CA PHE A 92 -25.97 -15.88 2.87
C PHE A 92 -26.27 -16.61 4.17
N ASP A 93 -27.38 -17.37 4.22
CA ASP A 93 -27.71 -18.16 5.41
C ASP A 93 -26.72 -19.30 5.59
N ASP A 94 -26.30 -19.51 6.83
CA ASP A 94 -25.58 -20.72 7.23
C ASP A 94 -26.62 -21.79 7.58
N PRO A 95 -26.61 -22.97 6.93
CA PRO A 95 -27.60 -24.01 7.19
C PRO A 95 -27.49 -24.63 8.58
N ARG A 96 -26.39 -24.37 9.32
CA ARG A 96 -26.19 -24.90 10.67
C ARG A 96 -27.10 -24.19 11.69
N PRO A 97 -27.84 -24.93 12.53
CA PRO A 97 -28.73 -24.32 13.52
C PRO A 97 -27.98 -23.39 14.49
N GLY A 98 -28.49 -22.17 14.63
CA GLY A 98 -27.92 -21.16 15.55
C GLY A 98 -26.72 -20.39 14.99
N SER A 99 -26.29 -20.67 13.76
CA SER A 99 -25.23 -19.90 13.10
C SER A 99 -25.69 -18.49 12.72
N SER A 100 -24.75 -17.55 12.74
CA SER A 100 -24.94 -16.24 12.11
C SER A 100 -24.79 -16.35 10.59
N PRO A 101 -25.57 -15.61 9.80
CA PRO A 101 -25.38 -15.56 8.36
C PRO A 101 -24.03 -14.92 8.02
N ASP A 102 -23.51 -15.25 6.85
CA ASP A 102 -22.39 -14.53 6.26
C ASP A 102 -22.93 -13.30 5.54
N VAL A 103 -22.42 -12.12 5.93
CA VAL A 103 -22.83 -10.84 5.36
C VAL A 103 -21.60 -10.16 4.77
N PHE A 104 -21.67 -9.85 3.48
CA PHE A 104 -20.62 -9.13 2.77
C PHE A 104 -21.14 -7.80 2.26
N ARG A 105 -20.36 -6.73 2.44
CA ARG A 105 -20.57 -5.46 1.76
C ARG A 105 -19.55 -5.33 0.65
N LEU A 106 -20.05 -5.31 -0.59
CA LEU A 106 -19.25 -5.10 -1.78
C LEU A 106 -19.35 -3.64 -2.21
N LYS A 107 -18.21 -3.02 -2.48
CA LYS A 107 -18.11 -1.65 -3.00
C LYS A 107 -17.23 -1.65 -4.25
N SER A 108 -17.73 -1.07 -5.34
CA SER A 108 -16.94 -0.89 -6.56
C SER A 108 -15.71 -0.01 -6.28
N ILE A 109 -14.54 -0.45 -6.73
CA ILE A 109 -13.30 0.35 -6.74
C ILE A 109 -13.15 0.98 -8.13
N ASP A 110 -13.21 0.14 -9.16
CA ASP A 110 -13.20 0.50 -10.58
C ASP A 110 -13.93 -0.58 -11.40
N ASP A 111 -13.89 -0.50 -12.73
CA ASP A 111 -14.59 -1.43 -13.62
C ASP A 111 -14.08 -2.88 -13.53
N SER A 112 -12.93 -3.12 -12.92
CA SER A 112 -12.24 -4.40 -12.80
C SER A 112 -11.98 -4.85 -11.36
N HIS A 113 -12.30 -4.02 -10.35
CA HIS A 113 -12.05 -4.33 -8.94
C HIS A 113 -13.23 -3.97 -8.02
N VAL A 114 -13.45 -4.82 -7.02
CA VAL A 114 -14.44 -4.63 -5.95
C VAL A 114 -13.79 -4.91 -4.59
N ALA A 115 -14.06 -4.06 -3.61
CA ALA A 115 -13.73 -4.32 -2.21
C ALA A 115 -14.88 -5.08 -1.55
N ALA A 116 -14.61 -6.23 -0.93
CA ALA A 116 -15.61 -7.01 -0.18
C ALA A 116 -15.27 -7.05 1.31
N GLU A 117 -16.03 -6.30 2.11
CA GLU A 117 -15.94 -6.27 3.57
C GLU A 117 -16.81 -7.40 4.16
N ASN A 118 -16.25 -8.24 5.02
CA ASN A 118 -17.02 -9.26 5.74
C ASN A 118 -17.59 -8.66 7.04
N LEU A 119 -18.88 -8.28 7.00
CA LEU A 119 -19.57 -7.64 8.12
C LEU A 119 -19.82 -8.61 9.28
N THR A 120 -19.92 -9.92 9.01
CA THR A 120 -20.09 -10.93 10.05
C THR A 120 -18.84 -10.99 10.94
N LEU A 121 -17.64 -11.04 10.35
CA LEU A 121 -16.39 -11.01 11.11
C LEU A 121 -16.22 -9.70 11.89
N ALA A 122 -16.54 -8.56 11.25
CA ALA A 122 -16.49 -7.26 11.90
C ALA A 122 -17.43 -7.18 13.11
N ALA A 123 -18.63 -7.78 13.05
CA ALA A 123 -19.57 -7.84 14.16
C ALA A 123 -19.06 -8.65 15.36
N PHE A 124 -18.18 -9.63 15.13
CA PHE A 124 -17.46 -10.35 16.20
C PHE A 124 -16.21 -9.60 16.70
N GLY A 125 -15.97 -8.36 16.26
CA GLY A 125 -14.81 -7.55 16.64
C GLY A 125 -13.52 -7.97 15.93
N ILE A 126 -13.60 -8.84 14.92
CA ILE A 126 -12.44 -9.24 14.12
C ILE A 126 -12.28 -8.19 13.01
N LYS A 127 -11.27 -7.33 13.14
CA LYS A 127 -10.91 -6.36 12.11
C LYS A 127 -10.11 -7.06 11.02
N VAL A 128 -10.75 -7.33 9.89
CA VAL A 128 -10.12 -7.78 8.65
C VAL A 128 -10.22 -6.66 7.61
N ASP A 129 -9.14 -6.46 6.86
CA ASP A 129 -9.20 -5.58 5.70
C ASP A 129 -10.15 -6.20 4.65
N PRO A 130 -10.84 -5.39 3.82
CA PRO A 130 -11.70 -5.90 2.77
C PRO A 130 -10.93 -6.78 1.79
N LEU A 131 -11.56 -7.81 1.26
CA LEU A 131 -10.99 -8.59 0.15
C LEU A 131 -10.97 -7.73 -1.11
N LEU A 132 -9.87 -7.80 -1.86
CA LEU A 132 -9.80 -7.34 -3.23
C LEU A 132 -10.35 -8.44 -4.13
N LEU A 133 -11.49 -8.18 -4.74
CA LEU A 133 -12.07 -9.03 -5.78
C LEU A 133 -11.72 -8.44 -7.16
N VAL A 134 -11.33 -9.30 -8.09
CA VAL A 134 -11.06 -8.96 -9.49
C VAL A 134 -12.18 -9.48 -10.39
N ARG A 135 -12.45 -8.78 -11.49
CA ARG A 135 -13.40 -9.27 -12.49
C ARG A 135 -12.90 -10.57 -13.10
N GLU A 136 -13.78 -11.56 -13.21
CA GLU A 136 -13.44 -12.89 -13.72
C GLU A 136 -14.41 -13.34 -14.82
N ALA A 137 -13.97 -14.29 -15.65
CA ALA A 137 -14.77 -14.90 -16.69
C ALA A 137 -15.70 -16.01 -16.14
N PRO A 138 -16.81 -16.30 -16.82
CA PRO A 138 -17.64 -17.46 -16.50
C PRO A 138 -16.84 -18.76 -16.55
N ASN A 139 -17.12 -19.68 -15.62
CA ASN A 139 -16.48 -20.99 -15.50
C ASN A 139 -14.97 -20.98 -15.22
N ALA A 140 -14.46 -19.92 -14.58
CA ALA A 140 -13.10 -19.93 -14.05
C ALA A 140 -12.90 -21.16 -13.14
N ALA A 141 -11.75 -21.82 -13.28
CA ALA A 141 -11.47 -23.05 -12.56
C ALA A 141 -11.28 -22.75 -11.06
N MET A 142 -12.23 -23.20 -10.25
CA MET A 142 -12.13 -23.21 -8.80
C MET A 142 -11.75 -24.62 -8.31
N GLY A 143 -10.97 -24.69 -7.23
CA GLY A 143 -10.58 -25.95 -6.59
C GLY A 143 -9.12 -26.31 -6.87
N SER A 144 -8.80 -27.60 -6.72
CA SER A 144 -7.42 -28.11 -6.73
C SER A 144 -6.51 -27.45 -5.68
N TRP A 145 -7.10 -26.99 -4.58
CA TRP A 145 -6.36 -26.41 -3.47
C TRP A 145 -5.48 -27.46 -2.79
N ASP A 146 -4.26 -27.07 -2.43
CA ASP A 146 -3.40 -27.84 -1.53
C ASP A 146 -3.77 -27.49 -0.09
N GLN A 147 -4.34 -28.46 0.62
CA GLN A 147 -4.75 -28.29 2.02
C GLN A 147 -3.59 -27.94 2.96
N ASN A 148 -2.33 -28.18 2.55
CA ASN A 148 -1.14 -27.86 3.33
C ASN A 148 -0.54 -26.50 2.95
N GLN A 149 -1.06 -25.84 1.91
CA GLN A 149 -0.62 -24.52 1.48
C GLN A 149 -1.40 -23.42 2.21
N ALA A 150 -0.69 -22.35 2.58
CA ALA A 150 -1.29 -21.09 2.97
C ALA A 150 -1.37 -20.18 1.74
N TYR A 151 -2.54 -19.57 1.52
CA TYR A 151 -2.83 -18.67 0.42
C TYR A 151 -2.93 -17.25 0.96
N PRO A 152 -2.05 -16.31 0.58
CA PRO A 152 -2.17 -14.91 0.98
C PRO A 152 -3.55 -14.34 0.63
N THR A 153 -4.20 -13.68 1.58
CA THR A 153 -5.49 -13.06 1.32
C THR A 153 -5.30 -11.86 0.39
N PRO A 154 -6.02 -11.79 -0.76
CA PRO A 154 -5.99 -10.60 -1.60
C PRO A 154 -6.78 -9.50 -0.88
N LEU A 155 -6.08 -8.55 -0.27
CA LEU A 155 -6.67 -7.48 0.54
C LEU A 155 -6.66 -6.14 -0.19
N TYR A 156 -7.75 -5.40 -0.09
CA TYR A 156 -7.86 -4.03 -0.57
C TYR A 156 -7.58 -3.04 0.58
N ARG A 157 -6.51 -2.25 0.42
CA ARG A 157 -6.13 -1.16 1.31
C ARG A 157 -5.97 0.11 0.49
N ALA A 158 -7.00 0.95 0.50
CA ALA A 158 -7.00 2.20 -0.25
C ALA A 158 -5.84 3.11 0.20
N THR A 159 -5.09 3.64 -0.76
CA THR A 159 -4.04 4.64 -0.48
C THR A 159 -4.66 5.98 -0.13
N ASN A 160 -4.15 6.60 0.92
CA ASN A 160 -4.56 7.90 1.41
C ASN A 160 -4.04 9.03 0.48
N VAL A 161 -4.96 9.77 -0.11
CA VAL A 161 -4.65 10.87 -1.04
C VAL A 161 -3.87 12.00 -0.37
N GLU A 162 -4.11 12.27 0.91
CA GLU A 162 -3.40 13.30 1.66
C GLU A 162 -1.96 12.87 1.94
N MET A 163 -1.73 11.61 2.33
CA MET A 163 -0.38 11.09 2.52
C MET A 163 0.43 11.11 1.23
N THR A 164 -0.20 10.75 0.11
CA THR A 164 0.43 10.87 -1.22
C THR A 164 0.83 12.32 -1.51
N ALA A 165 -0.06 13.29 -1.27
CA ALA A 165 0.25 14.71 -1.47
C ALA A 165 1.39 15.21 -0.57
N ILE A 166 1.45 14.77 0.70
CA ILE A 166 2.55 15.09 1.62
C ILE A 166 3.88 14.54 1.09
N PHE A 167 3.89 13.30 0.61
CA PHE A 167 5.07 12.67 0.02
C PHE A 167 5.52 13.37 -1.27
N ASP A 168 4.59 13.70 -2.17
CA ASP A 168 4.92 14.40 -3.41
C ASP A 168 5.54 15.77 -3.13
N ALA A 169 5.00 16.51 -2.14
CA ALA A 169 5.58 17.76 -1.68
C ALA A 169 6.98 17.56 -1.07
N ASP A 170 7.19 16.45 -0.34
CA ASP A 170 8.49 16.07 0.20
C ASP A 170 9.51 15.82 -0.90
N GLN A 171 9.20 14.95 -1.84
CA GLN A 171 10.10 14.61 -2.95
C GLN A 171 10.35 15.80 -3.89
N THR A 172 9.34 16.63 -4.16
CA THR A 172 9.50 17.85 -4.96
C THR A 172 10.52 18.80 -4.33
N SER A 173 10.51 18.93 -2.99
CA SER A 173 11.51 19.76 -2.29
C SER A 173 12.95 19.25 -2.42
N ARG A 174 13.15 17.99 -2.81
CA ARG A 174 14.47 17.38 -3.04
C ARG A 174 15.02 17.56 -4.45
N GLN A 175 14.19 17.99 -5.42
CA GLN A 175 14.64 18.20 -6.80
C GLN A 175 15.66 19.33 -6.92
N THR A 176 15.67 20.26 -5.97
CA THR A 176 16.65 21.37 -5.89
C THR A 176 17.49 21.22 -4.62
N TRP A 177 18.52 20.38 -4.69
CA TRP A 177 19.45 20.16 -3.58
C TRP A 177 20.86 20.69 -3.91
N PRO A 178 21.51 21.43 -2.99
CA PRO A 178 21.04 21.80 -1.65
C PRO A 178 19.93 22.88 -1.68
N PRO A 179 19.07 22.95 -0.65
CA PRO A 179 18.02 23.94 -0.57
C PRO A 179 18.64 25.34 -0.39
N LYS A 180 17.96 26.36 -0.94
CA LYS A 180 18.37 27.76 -0.76
C LYS A 180 18.25 28.22 0.69
N ASP A 181 17.26 27.71 1.40
CA ASP A 181 17.01 27.99 2.81
C ASP A 181 16.82 26.69 3.60
N PHE A 182 17.86 26.30 4.33
CA PHE A 182 17.84 25.10 5.17
C PHE A 182 16.88 25.21 6.37
N ALA A 183 16.64 26.42 6.90
CA ALA A 183 15.74 26.59 8.03
C ALA A 183 14.28 26.42 7.57
N MET A 184 13.92 27.03 6.44
CA MET A 184 12.62 26.83 5.81
C MET A 184 12.39 25.36 5.45
N GLN A 185 13.39 24.68 4.90
CA GLN A 185 13.29 23.26 4.57
C GLN A 185 13.03 22.39 5.81
N ARG A 186 13.78 22.61 6.90
CA ARG A 186 13.59 21.86 8.15
C ARG A 186 12.20 22.08 8.74
N GLU A 187 11.69 23.30 8.69
CA GLU A 187 10.34 23.59 9.18
C GLU A 187 9.27 22.89 8.33
N ALA A 188 9.42 22.88 7.00
CA ALA A 188 8.52 22.13 6.13
C ALA A 188 8.57 20.61 6.40
N ASP A 189 9.78 20.05 6.61
CA ASP A 189 9.95 18.64 6.97
C ASP A 189 9.26 18.32 8.30
N ARG A 190 9.41 19.19 9.30
CA ARG A 190 8.75 19.06 10.60
C ARG A 190 7.22 19.08 10.46
N GLN A 191 6.66 20.02 9.68
CA GLN A 191 5.21 20.13 9.47
C GLN A 191 4.64 18.87 8.79
N ARG A 192 5.34 18.35 7.78
CA ARG A 192 4.97 17.09 7.12
C ARG A 192 5.00 15.93 8.10
N ARG A 193 6.06 15.78 8.91
CA ARG A 193 6.15 14.72 9.93
C ARG A 193 5.03 14.79 10.97
N VAL A 194 4.66 15.99 11.41
CA VAL A 194 3.53 16.19 12.34
C VAL A 194 2.24 15.68 11.70
N ARG A 195 1.94 16.13 10.47
CA ARG A 195 0.69 15.73 9.80
C ARG A 195 0.65 14.24 9.47
N THR A 196 1.76 13.67 9.01
CA THR A 196 1.87 12.21 8.80
C THR A 196 1.66 11.44 10.11
N GLY A 197 2.18 11.95 11.23
CA GLY A 197 1.94 11.38 12.55
C GLY A 197 0.47 11.35 12.93
N GLU A 198 -0.26 12.45 12.71
CA GLU A 198 -1.71 12.52 12.96
C GLU A 198 -2.49 11.51 12.12
N LEU A 199 -2.12 11.32 10.84
CA LEU A 199 -2.74 10.32 9.97
C LEU A 199 -2.47 8.88 10.44
N LEU A 200 -1.27 8.61 10.97
CA LEU A 200 -0.93 7.31 11.57
C LEU A 200 -1.74 7.06 12.85
N ASP A 201 -1.79 8.04 13.75
CA ASP A 201 -2.45 7.92 15.06
C ASP A 201 -3.97 7.75 14.92
N GLN A 202 -4.56 8.32 13.87
CA GLN A 202 -5.97 8.12 13.51
C GLN A 202 -6.23 6.78 12.83
N GLY A 203 -5.19 6.02 12.49
CA GLY A 203 -5.31 4.81 11.69
C GLY A 203 -5.93 5.12 10.34
N LEU A 204 -5.32 6.04 9.57
CA LEU A 204 -5.74 6.37 8.20
C LEU A 204 -4.70 5.94 7.15
N LEU A 205 -3.55 5.44 7.59
CA LEU A 205 -2.45 4.99 6.73
C LEU A 205 -2.31 3.48 6.82
N HIS A 206 -2.69 2.80 5.76
CA HIS A 206 -2.71 1.34 5.74
C HIS A 206 -2.18 0.75 4.44
N SER A 207 -2.29 1.44 3.30
CA SER A 207 -1.75 0.83 2.08
C SER A 207 -0.24 0.67 2.16
N ALA A 208 0.31 -0.21 1.33
CA ALA A 208 1.76 -0.35 1.22
C ALA A 208 2.40 0.99 0.76
N ASP A 209 1.67 1.78 -0.03
CA ASP A 209 2.08 3.12 -0.46
C ASP A 209 2.02 4.14 0.68
N ASP A 210 0.98 4.15 1.51
CA ASP A 210 0.90 5.06 2.66
C ASP A 210 2.10 4.91 3.59
N LEU A 211 2.45 3.67 3.90
CA LEU A 211 3.56 3.34 4.78
C LEU A 211 4.91 3.67 4.14
N TYR A 212 5.05 3.43 2.83
CA TYR A 212 6.23 3.81 2.06
C TYR A 212 6.41 5.34 2.02
N HIS A 213 5.35 6.08 1.73
CA HIS A 213 5.33 7.55 1.72
C HIS A 213 5.67 8.13 3.09
N ALA A 214 5.06 7.60 4.15
CA ALA A 214 5.34 8.01 5.52
C ALA A 214 6.80 7.72 5.92
N ALA A 215 7.37 6.60 5.49
CA ALA A 215 8.78 6.28 5.73
C ALA A 215 9.73 7.32 5.11
N PHE A 216 9.42 7.80 3.90
CA PHE A 216 10.19 8.87 3.27
C PHE A 216 10.12 10.19 4.03
N VAL A 217 8.94 10.56 4.53
CA VAL A 217 8.77 11.76 5.36
C VAL A 217 9.55 11.65 6.67
N TYR A 218 9.50 10.50 7.35
CA TYR A 218 10.22 10.30 8.61
C TYR A 218 11.73 10.12 8.46
N GLN A 219 12.25 9.63 7.33
CA GLN A 219 13.71 9.55 7.15
C GLN A 219 14.39 10.93 7.16
N HIS A 220 13.62 11.97 6.85
CA HIS A 220 14.03 13.38 6.92
C HIS A 220 13.85 13.98 8.32
N GLY A 221 13.61 13.13 9.33
CA GLY A 221 13.61 13.47 10.74
C GLY A 221 14.95 13.97 11.27
N ASP A 222 14.93 14.37 12.54
CA ASP A 222 16.07 15.03 13.19
C ASP A 222 16.73 14.16 14.27
N ASN A 223 16.13 13.03 14.62
CA ASN A 223 16.57 12.17 15.72
C ASN A 223 16.39 10.67 15.41
N GLU A 224 16.94 9.83 16.29
CA GLU A 224 16.91 8.37 16.21
C GLU A 224 15.48 7.79 16.22
N ALA A 225 14.54 8.41 16.94
CA ALA A 225 13.16 7.95 17.01
C ALA A 225 12.43 8.13 15.66
N ASP A 226 12.70 9.23 14.95
CA ASP A 226 12.19 9.45 13.60
C ASP A 226 12.74 8.40 12.63
N TYR A 227 14.04 8.10 12.67
CA TYR A 227 14.65 7.09 11.80
C TYR A 227 14.16 5.67 12.10
N LEU A 228 13.99 5.33 13.38
CA LEU A 228 13.40 4.06 13.79
C LEU A 228 11.97 3.93 13.29
N LYS A 229 11.15 4.98 13.45
CA LYS A 229 9.77 4.99 12.92
C LYS A 229 9.77 4.84 11.40
N ALA A 230 10.64 5.55 10.68
CA ALA A 230 10.80 5.41 9.24
C ALA A 230 11.15 3.96 8.84
N HIS A 231 12.03 3.30 9.60
CA HIS A 231 12.39 1.90 9.37
C HIS A 231 11.22 0.95 9.59
N VAL A 232 10.46 1.12 10.68
CA VAL A 232 9.26 0.30 10.95
C VAL A 232 8.23 0.46 9.84
N LEU A 233 7.97 1.69 9.39
CA LEU A 233 7.04 1.98 8.29
C LEU A 233 7.50 1.36 6.98
N ALA A 234 8.78 1.48 6.64
CA ALA A 234 9.34 0.89 5.43
C ALA A 234 9.28 -0.65 5.45
N THR A 235 9.61 -1.28 6.58
CA THR A 235 9.49 -2.74 6.75
C THR A 235 8.03 -3.19 6.61
N ALA A 236 7.08 -2.45 7.21
CA ALA A 236 5.66 -2.75 7.07
C ALA A 236 5.17 -2.59 5.61
N ALA A 237 5.67 -1.60 4.88
CA ALA A 237 5.39 -1.43 3.45
C ALA A 237 5.91 -2.62 2.62
N VAL A 238 7.14 -3.10 2.91
CA VAL A 238 7.70 -4.31 2.27
C VAL A 238 6.83 -5.53 2.55
N ALA A 239 6.40 -5.71 3.81
CA ALA A 239 5.52 -6.82 4.20
C ALA A 239 4.16 -6.76 3.47
N ARG A 240 3.66 -5.57 3.14
CA ARG A 240 2.45 -5.37 2.31
C ARG A 240 2.73 -5.41 0.80
N GLY A 241 3.90 -5.89 0.37
CA GLY A 241 4.24 -6.13 -1.04
C GLY A 241 4.88 -4.95 -1.78
N LYS A 242 5.18 -3.81 -1.13
CA LYS A 242 5.86 -2.69 -1.79
C LYS A 242 7.35 -2.99 -1.97
N ALA A 243 7.71 -3.60 -3.10
CA ALA A 243 9.11 -3.91 -3.42
C ALA A 243 10.02 -2.67 -3.41
N ALA A 244 9.53 -1.50 -3.84
CA ALA A 244 10.29 -0.25 -3.82
C ALA A 244 10.66 0.22 -2.39
N ALA A 245 9.97 -0.26 -1.35
CA ALA A 245 10.25 0.10 0.04
C ALA A 245 11.52 -0.56 0.62
N LYS A 246 12.07 -1.57 -0.07
CA LYS A 246 13.23 -2.33 0.40
C LYS A 246 14.46 -1.44 0.63
N TRP A 247 14.75 -0.53 -0.31
CA TRP A 247 15.92 0.35 -0.19
C TRP A 247 15.75 1.33 0.98
N ILE A 248 14.57 1.95 1.12
CA ILE A 248 14.33 2.91 2.22
C ILE A 248 14.32 2.21 3.59
N ALA A 249 13.90 0.93 3.67
CA ALA A 249 14.04 0.13 4.88
C ALA A 249 15.50 -0.06 5.28
N ALA A 250 16.39 -0.37 4.33
CA ALA A 250 17.83 -0.46 4.58
C ALA A 250 18.43 0.90 4.95
N ALA A 251 18.04 1.97 4.24
CA ALA A 251 18.58 3.31 4.46
C ALA A 251 18.22 3.87 5.83
N THR A 252 16.98 3.70 6.25
CA THR A 252 16.49 4.16 7.56
C THR A 252 17.09 3.37 8.72
N LEU A 253 17.37 2.08 8.54
CA LEU A 253 18.11 1.30 9.53
C LEU A 253 19.54 1.82 9.71
N ASP A 254 20.26 2.06 8.62
CA ASP A 254 21.62 2.64 8.71
C ASP A 254 21.59 4.02 9.38
N ARG A 255 20.61 4.89 9.05
CA ARG A 255 20.43 6.18 9.74
C ARG A 255 20.21 6.02 11.23
N TYR A 256 19.33 5.09 11.62
CA TYR A 256 19.06 4.78 13.01
C TYR A 256 20.33 4.29 13.72
N LEU A 257 21.05 3.32 13.15
CA LEU A 257 22.29 2.77 13.71
C LEU A 257 23.33 3.87 13.95
N LEU A 258 23.56 4.73 12.96
CA LEU A 258 24.50 5.84 13.09
C LEU A 258 24.06 6.84 14.16
N ALA A 259 22.77 7.16 14.25
CA ALA A 259 22.23 8.08 15.25
C ALA A 259 22.44 7.57 16.69
N ILE A 260 22.39 6.25 16.90
CA ILE A 260 22.66 5.61 18.21
C ILE A 260 24.13 5.21 18.41
N GLY A 261 25.04 5.69 17.55
CA GLY A 261 26.49 5.47 17.68
C GLY A 261 26.96 4.05 17.29
N ARG A 262 26.20 3.34 16.46
CA ARG A 262 26.56 2.01 15.92
C ARG A 262 26.98 2.11 14.46
N PRO A 263 27.87 1.23 13.96
CA PRO A 263 28.20 1.18 12.54
C PRO A 263 26.96 0.88 11.70
N GLN A 264 26.86 1.53 10.54
CA GLN A 264 25.90 1.12 9.52
C GLN A 264 26.26 -0.26 8.94
N VAL A 265 25.30 -0.96 8.34
CA VAL A 265 25.47 -2.35 7.87
C VAL A 265 25.19 -2.51 6.38
N PHE A 266 24.32 -1.66 5.81
CA PHE A 266 24.05 -1.65 4.36
C PHE A 266 24.98 -0.70 3.61
N GLY A 267 25.49 0.35 4.25
CA GLY A 267 26.38 1.34 3.64
C GLY A 267 25.63 2.42 2.86
N THR A 268 24.36 2.66 3.19
CA THR A 268 23.52 3.62 2.47
C THR A 268 23.84 5.07 2.81
N GLN A 269 24.47 5.35 3.96
CA GLN A 269 24.71 6.71 4.43
C GLN A 269 26.12 7.18 4.06
N TYR A 270 26.16 8.19 3.20
CA TYR A 270 27.37 8.95 2.87
C TYR A 270 27.32 10.28 3.60
N MET A 271 28.40 10.61 4.30
CA MET A 271 28.52 11.82 5.11
C MET A 271 29.70 12.64 4.62
N THR A 272 29.50 13.95 4.46
CA THR A 272 30.58 14.89 4.15
C THR A 272 30.71 15.87 5.31
N PRO A 273 31.50 15.53 6.35
CA PRO A 273 31.71 16.46 7.46
C PRO A 273 32.39 17.74 6.97
N LYS A 274 32.13 18.85 7.66
CA LYS A 274 32.77 20.12 7.34
C LYS A 274 34.30 19.96 7.26
N ASP A 275 34.88 20.43 6.17
CA ASP A 275 36.32 20.42 5.88
C ASP A 275 36.98 19.03 5.77
N LYS A 276 36.19 17.94 5.71
CA LYS A 276 36.67 16.56 5.55
C LYS A 276 36.15 15.94 4.26
N ALA A 277 36.86 14.91 3.77
CA ALA A 277 36.41 14.10 2.64
C ALA A 277 35.13 13.33 2.99
N THR A 278 34.30 13.05 1.97
CA THR A 278 33.13 12.19 2.10
C THR A 278 33.53 10.82 2.66
N THR A 279 32.74 10.29 3.59
CA THR A 279 32.95 9.03 4.27
C THR A 279 31.65 8.24 4.37
N GLN A 280 31.76 6.91 4.43
CA GLN A 280 30.67 6.02 4.86
C GLN A 280 30.91 5.49 6.29
N GLU A 281 31.98 5.91 6.96
CA GLU A 281 32.27 5.41 8.30
C GLU A 281 31.40 6.05 9.39
N PRO A 282 31.06 5.31 10.47
CA PRO A 282 31.42 3.90 10.73
C PRO A 282 30.57 2.88 9.93
N TYR A 283 31.22 1.91 9.29
CA TYR A 283 30.56 0.87 8.47
C TYR A 283 31.15 -0.53 8.73
N ASP A 284 30.33 -1.41 9.33
CA ASP A 284 30.62 -2.86 9.38
C ASP A 284 30.27 -3.52 8.05
N ARG A 285 31.30 -3.70 7.22
CA ARG A 285 31.18 -4.31 5.89
C ARG A 285 30.95 -5.82 5.94
N THR A 286 31.21 -6.45 7.09
CA THR A 286 31.13 -7.90 7.28
C THR A 286 29.77 -8.36 7.83
N ALA A 287 28.96 -7.44 8.35
CA ALA A 287 27.65 -7.74 8.93
C ALA A 287 26.69 -8.45 7.98
N ILE A 288 26.71 -8.11 6.68
CA ILE A 288 25.84 -8.71 5.66
C ILE A 288 26.57 -8.94 4.34
N SER A 289 26.12 -9.94 3.58
CA SER A 289 26.63 -10.25 2.24
C SER A 289 26.07 -9.32 1.17
N ASP A 290 26.72 -9.26 0.01
CA ASP A 290 26.21 -8.53 -1.15
C ASP A 290 24.89 -9.11 -1.70
N ALA A 291 24.62 -10.40 -1.48
CA ALA A 291 23.33 -11.00 -1.83
C ALA A 291 22.19 -10.41 -0.99
N LEU A 292 22.41 -10.18 0.31
CA LEU A 292 21.43 -9.51 1.17
C LEU A 292 21.29 -8.02 0.82
N ARG A 293 22.38 -7.33 0.45
CA ARG A 293 22.31 -5.96 -0.07
C ARG A 293 21.43 -5.89 -1.32
N ALA A 294 21.67 -6.79 -2.29
CA ALA A 294 20.89 -6.86 -3.53
C ALA A 294 19.41 -7.16 -3.26
N ALA A 295 19.11 -8.08 -2.33
CA ALA A 295 17.72 -8.39 -1.93
C ALA A 295 16.99 -7.17 -1.36
N MET A 296 17.73 -6.24 -0.75
CA MET A 296 17.22 -4.96 -0.22
C MET A 296 17.34 -3.78 -1.19
N GLY A 297 17.78 -4.01 -2.44
CA GLY A 297 17.96 -2.96 -3.44
C GLY A 297 19.17 -2.06 -3.20
N VAL A 298 20.14 -2.50 -2.39
CA VAL A 298 21.38 -1.77 -2.07
C VAL A 298 22.54 -2.27 -2.96
N PRO A 299 23.39 -1.38 -3.53
CA PRO A 299 24.56 -1.79 -4.32
C PRO A 299 25.58 -2.63 -3.54
N SER A 300 26.38 -3.43 -4.24
CA SER A 300 27.47 -4.22 -3.65
C SER A 300 28.56 -3.33 -3.03
N LEU A 301 29.38 -3.91 -2.14
CA LEU A 301 30.52 -3.19 -1.53
C LEU A 301 31.48 -2.59 -2.56
N ASN A 302 31.74 -3.31 -3.66
CA ASN A 302 32.61 -2.82 -4.73
C ASN A 302 32.00 -1.56 -5.38
N LEU A 303 30.72 -1.60 -5.75
CA LEU A 303 30.04 -0.43 -6.34
C LEU A 303 29.99 0.75 -5.36
N GLN A 304 29.68 0.52 -4.08
CA GLN A 304 29.70 1.58 -3.07
C GLN A 304 31.10 2.20 -2.91
N THR A 305 32.15 1.38 -2.98
CA THR A 305 33.54 1.88 -2.93
C THR A 305 33.84 2.78 -4.12
N GLN A 306 33.41 2.40 -5.33
CA GLN A 306 33.56 3.23 -6.52
C GLN A 306 32.78 4.55 -6.40
N THR A 307 31.54 4.50 -5.91
CA THR A 307 30.74 5.71 -5.63
C THR A 307 31.42 6.62 -4.62
N LEU A 308 31.99 6.06 -3.54
CA LEU A 308 32.73 6.85 -2.54
C LEU A 308 33.96 7.54 -3.13
N ILE A 309 34.70 6.85 -4.00
CA ILE A 309 35.86 7.43 -4.72
C ILE A 309 35.38 8.59 -5.60
N GLN A 310 34.35 8.37 -6.42
CA GLN A 310 33.77 9.42 -7.28
C GLN A 310 33.29 10.64 -6.48
N MET A 311 32.64 10.43 -5.33
CA MET A 311 32.22 11.53 -4.46
C MET A 311 33.39 12.33 -3.86
N ARG A 312 34.53 11.67 -3.60
CA ARG A 312 35.74 12.33 -3.10
C ARG A 312 36.44 13.12 -4.20
N ASP A 313 36.47 12.58 -5.42
CA ASP A 313 37.10 13.22 -6.58
C ASP A 313 36.29 14.42 -7.11
N ALA A 314 34.96 14.38 -6.96
CA ALA A 314 34.07 15.48 -7.34
C ALA A 314 34.04 16.65 -6.35
N ALA A 315 34.63 16.50 -5.16
CA ALA A 315 34.72 17.60 -4.19
C ALA A 315 35.69 18.68 -4.72
N PRO A 316 35.31 19.98 -4.72
CA PRO A 316 36.18 21.02 -5.25
C PRO A 316 37.53 21.03 -4.51
N ALA A 317 38.62 21.04 -5.28
CA ALA A 317 39.96 21.18 -4.74
C ALA A 317 40.02 22.42 -3.84
N LYS A 318 40.48 22.26 -2.59
CA LYS A 318 40.73 23.40 -1.70
C LYS A 318 41.67 24.36 -2.43
N LYS A 319 41.31 25.65 -2.51
CA LYS A 319 42.28 26.68 -2.90
C LYS A 319 43.45 26.59 -1.91
N PRO A 320 44.71 26.52 -2.37
CA PRO A 320 45.85 26.61 -1.47
C PRO A 320 45.78 27.98 -0.75
N GLU A 321 46.05 27.96 0.55
CA GLU A 321 46.24 29.16 1.38
C GLU A 321 47.42 29.99 0.90
#